data_AF-A0A532DK72-F1
#
_entry.id   AF-A0A532DK72-F1
#
_cell.length_a   1.000
_cell.length_b   1.000
_cell.length_c   1.000
_cell.angle_alpha   90.00
_cell.angle_beta   90.00
_cell.angle_gamma   90.00
#
_symmetry.space_group_name_H-M   'P 1'
#
loop_
_entity.id
_entity.type
_entity.pdbx_description
1 polymer ?
#
loop_
_entity_poly.entity_id
_entity_poly.type
_entity_poly.pdbx_seq_one_letter_code
_entity_poly.pdbx_strand_id
1 'polypeptide(L)'
;MKISSRFRSVAVAVITAAAVSFASVAHADSGTIRFAVYKAAFFIGGSGGEGTLTFHGRRYPISVGGISGGLAFGASKTYFKGTVRHIRRARDVTGVYGAAGGGGALGKGAQVIVMTNDKGAQLELTGRQVGLQVNADLSGMSISLK
;
A
#
# COMPACT_ATOMS: atom_id res chain seq x y z
N MET A 1 17.15 61.19 17.47
CA MET A 1 17.92 60.03 17.98
C MET A 1 17.70 58.83 17.08
N LYS A 2 18.76 58.33 16.41
CA LYS A 2 18.73 57.15 15.53
C LYS A 2 18.81 55.89 16.40
N ILE A 3 17.68 55.24 16.65
CA ILE A 3 17.64 53.96 17.38
C ILE A 3 18.00 52.83 16.40
N SER A 4 19.31 52.53 16.37
CA SER A 4 19.98 51.23 16.22
C SER A 4 19.30 50.13 15.36
N SER A 5 19.88 49.87 14.18
CA SER A 5 19.51 48.72 13.32
C SER A 5 19.82 47.35 13.92
N ARG A 6 20.61 47.29 15.02
CA ARG A 6 21.00 46.03 15.69
C ARG A 6 19.82 45.34 16.37
N PHE A 7 18.81 46.09 16.81
CA PHE A 7 17.61 45.52 17.44
C PHE A 7 16.67 44.83 16.44
N ARG A 8 16.66 45.27 15.17
CA ARG A 8 15.81 44.67 14.13
C ARG A 8 16.34 43.29 13.70
N SER A 9 17.65 43.08 13.78
CA SER A 9 18.30 41.82 13.38
C SER A 9 18.08 40.68 14.39
N VAL A 10 17.99 40.98 15.69
CA VAL A 10 17.74 39.97 16.73
C VAL A 10 16.30 39.45 16.66
N ALA A 11 15.34 40.32 16.37
CA ALA A 11 13.92 39.95 16.26
C ALA A 11 13.64 38.99 15.09
N VAL A 12 14.35 39.13 13.96
CA VAL A 12 14.15 38.27 12.77
C VAL A 12 14.77 36.88 12.98
N ALA A 13 15.90 36.78 13.69
CA ALA A 13 16.56 35.50 13.96
C ALA A 13 15.75 34.57 14.90
N VAL A 14 14.94 35.15 15.80
CA VAL A 14 14.08 34.37 16.71
C VAL A 14 12.86 33.80 15.98
N ILE A 15 12.34 34.50 14.97
CA ILE A 15 11.16 34.06 14.20
C ILE A 15 11.53 32.94 13.22
N THR A 16 12.75 32.92 12.66
CA THR A 16 13.20 31.83 11.78
C THR A 16 13.52 30.54 12.54
N ALA A 17 13.96 30.63 13.80
CA ALA A 17 14.22 29.44 14.63
C ALA A 17 12.93 28.73 15.11
N ALA A 18 11.84 29.47 15.34
CA ALA A 18 10.55 28.90 15.77
C ALA A 18 9.77 28.18 14.66
N ALA A 19 10.11 28.41 13.38
CA ALA A 19 9.40 27.80 12.25
C ALA A 19 9.82 26.35 11.96
N VAL A 20 10.95 25.87 12.51
CA VAL A 20 11.49 24.52 12.23
C VAL A 20 10.90 23.44 13.16
N SER A 21 10.17 23.83 14.21
CA SER A 21 9.74 22.90 15.27
C SER A 21 8.39 22.22 15.06
N PHE A 22 7.67 22.51 13.96
CA PHE A 22 6.38 21.88 13.65
C PHE A 22 6.45 20.90 12.47
N ALA A 23 7.60 20.25 12.25
CA ALA A 23 7.60 19.02 11.49
C ALA A 23 6.82 17.98 12.31
N SER A 24 5.50 17.94 12.09
CA SER A 24 4.63 16.93 12.68
C SER A 24 5.24 15.57 12.35
N VAL A 25 5.74 14.86 13.37
CA VAL A 25 6.11 13.46 13.25
C VAL A 25 4.83 12.77 12.83
N ALA A 26 4.68 12.60 11.52
CA ALA A 26 3.53 11.96 10.94
C ALA A 26 3.64 10.50 11.32
N HIS A 27 3.05 10.13 12.46
CA HIS A 27 2.98 8.76 12.90
C HIS A 27 2.33 7.95 11.76
N ALA A 28 3.20 7.22 11.07
CA ALA A 28 2.83 6.21 10.11
C ALA A 28 2.18 5.09 10.91
N ASP A 29 0.85 5.07 10.91
CA ASP A 29 0.10 4.00 11.53
C ASP A 29 0.11 2.75 10.63
N SER A 30 -0.34 1.64 11.18
CA SER A 30 -0.37 0.34 10.51
C SER A 30 -1.70 -0.38 10.71
N GLY A 31 -2.08 -1.16 9.70
CA GLY A 31 -3.30 -1.96 9.71
C GLY A 31 -3.05 -3.37 9.21
N THR A 32 -3.90 -4.32 9.61
CA THR A 32 -3.87 -5.69 9.09
C THR A 32 -4.85 -5.83 7.93
N ILE A 33 -4.43 -6.46 6.85
CA ILE A 33 -5.23 -6.60 5.64
C ILE A 33 -5.29 -8.05 5.20
N ARG A 34 -6.48 -8.51 4.82
CA ARG A 34 -6.73 -9.88 4.37
C ARG A 34 -7.72 -9.86 3.23
N PHE A 35 -7.40 -10.51 2.12
CA PHE A 35 -8.28 -10.58 0.96
C PHE A 35 -8.02 -11.84 0.15
N ALA A 36 -9.00 -12.23 -0.66
CA ALA A 36 -8.85 -13.32 -1.61
C ALA A 36 -8.97 -12.76 -3.03
N VAL A 37 -8.03 -13.12 -3.89
CA VAL A 37 -8.06 -12.77 -5.31
C VAL A 37 -8.43 -14.02 -6.08
N TYR A 38 -9.50 -13.89 -6.86
CA TYR A 38 -9.91 -14.85 -7.86
C TYR A 38 -9.26 -14.46 -9.17
N LYS A 39 -8.56 -15.42 -9.78
CA LYS A 39 -8.01 -15.29 -11.11
C LYS A 39 -8.71 -16.30 -12.00
N ALA A 40 -9.30 -15.82 -13.08
CA ALA A 40 -9.80 -16.66 -14.15
C ALA A 40 -9.16 -16.17 -15.44
N ALA A 41 -8.51 -17.05 -16.17
CA ALA A 41 -7.84 -16.69 -17.41
C ALA A 41 -8.20 -17.64 -18.54
N PHE A 42 -8.64 -17.05 -19.65
CA PHE A 42 -8.84 -17.68 -20.95
C PHE A 42 -8.43 -16.63 -22.01
N PHE A 43 -7.16 -16.66 -22.43
CA PHE A 43 -6.51 -15.70 -23.35
C PHE A 43 -6.39 -14.23 -22.89
N ILE A 44 -7.36 -13.69 -22.14
CA ILE A 44 -7.32 -12.38 -21.47
C ILE A 44 -7.69 -12.60 -19.99
N GLY A 45 -6.76 -12.33 -19.08
CA GLY A 45 -6.93 -12.60 -17.65
C GLY A 45 -7.33 -11.38 -16.84
N GLY A 46 -8.51 -11.42 -16.22
CA GLY A 46 -8.92 -10.48 -15.18
C GLY A 46 -8.68 -11.07 -13.79
N SER A 47 -8.31 -10.23 -12.83
CA SER A 47 -8.29 -10.64 -11.42
C SER A 47 -9.14 -9.71 -10.57
N GLY A 48 -9.95 -10.31 -9.70
CA GLY A 48 -10.90 -9.60 -8.86
C GLY A 48 -11.00 -10.28 -7.51
N GLY A 49 -11.17 -9.50 -6.47
CA GLY A 49 -11.12 -10.01 -5.11
C GLY A 49 -11.78 -9.09 -4.11
N GLU A 50 -12.07 -9.65 -2.95
CA GLU A 50 -12.64 -8.91 -1.84
C GLU A 50 -11.93 -9.30 -0.55
N GLY A 51 -12.02 -8.41 0.44
CA GLY A 51 -11.41 -8.63 1.73
C GLY A 51 -11.77 -7.58 2.76
N THR A 52 -10.90 -7.46 3.77
CA THR A 52 -11.10 -6.55 4.89
C THR A 52 -9.77 -5.97 5.35
N LEU A 53 -9.75 -4.65 5.55
CA LEU A 53 -8.74 -3.93 6.31
C LEU A 53 -9.19 -3.81 7.76
N THR A 54 -8.34 -4.17 8.71
CA THR A 54 -8.54 -3.90 10.13
C THR A 54 -7.59 -2.77 10.55
N PHE A 55 -8.16 -1.65 10.96
CA PHE A 55 -7.42 -0.45 11.35
C PHE A 55 -8.04 0.15 12.63
N HIS A 56 -7.23 0.37 13.67
CA HIS A 56 -7.70 0.76 15.02
C HIS A 56 -8.88 -0.08 15.55
N GLY A 57 -8.83 -1.40 15.39
CA GLY A 57 -9.89 -2.31 15.84
C GLY A 57 -11.20 -2.25 15.03
N ARG A 58 -11.30 -1.38 14.03
CA ARG A 58 -12.44 -1.31 13.10
C ARG A 58 -12.14 -2.10 11.84
N ARG A 59 -13.15 -2.80 11.33
CA ARG A 59 -13.08 -3.58 10.09
C ARG A 59 -13.70 -2.78 8.95
N TYR A 60 -12.95 -2.63 7.88
CA TYR A 60 -13.34 -1.90 6.68
C TYR A 60 -13.34 -2.86 5.49
N PRO A 61 -14.48 -3.08 4.82
CA PRO A 61 -14.53 -3.91 3.62
C PRO A 61 -13.71 -3.28 2.50
N ILE A 62 -12.95 -4.10 1.79
CA ILE A 62 -12.16 -3.68 0.65
C ILE A 62 -12.48 -4.55 -0.57
N SER A 63 -12.39 -3.93 -1.73
CA SER A 63 -12.38 -4.56 -3.04
C SER A 63 -10.97 -4.48 -3.61
N VAL A 64 -10.59 -5.51 -4.34
CA VAL A 64 -9.27 -5.67 -4.95
C VAL A 64 -9.46 -5.95 -6.42
N GLY A 65 -8.90 -5.08 -7.26
CA GLY A 65 -8.85 -5.25 -8.70
C GLY A 65 -7.42 -5.45 -9.16
N GLY A 66 -7.20 -6.25 -10.18
CA GLY A 66 -5.90 -6.35 -10.82
C GLY A 66 -6.06 -6.80 -12.25
N ILE A 67 -5.30 -6.18 -13.15
CA ILE A 67 -5.19 -6.68 -14.52
C ILE A 67 -3.97 -7.59 -14.52
N SER A 68 -4.19 -8.89 -14.72
CA SER A 68 -3.10 -9.84 -14.92
C SER A 68 -2.89 -10.01 -16.42
N GLY A 69 -1.83 -9.40 -16.96
CA GLY A 69 -1.43 -9.63 -18.34
C GLY A 69 -0.79 -11.01 -18.48
N GLY A 70 -1.26 -11.82 -19.42
CA GLY A 70 -0.61 -13.10 -19.76
C GLY A 70 -1.57 -14.15 -20.33
N LEU A 71 -1.02 -15.06 -21.15
CA LEU A 71 -1.69 -16.28 -21.59
C LEU A 71 -1.77 -17.26 -20.40
N ALA A 72 -2.65 -16.98 -19.45
CA ALA A 72 -2.95 -17.91 -18.36
C ALA A 72 -4.16 -18.77 -18.75
N PHE A 73 -4.10 -20.05 -18.39
CA PHE A 73 -5.21 -21.00 -18.53
C PHE A 73 -5.59 -21.53 -17.15
N GLY A 74 -6.87 -21.43 -16.83
CA GLY A 74 -7.44 -22.00 -15.61
C GLY A 74 -7.97 -20.95 -14.64
N ALA A 75 -8.47 -21.46 -13.51
CA ALA A 75 -8.94 -20.67 -12.39
C ALA A 75 -8.08 -20.96 -11.17
N SER A 76 -7.60 -19.92 -10.51
CA SER A 76 -6.93 -20.06 -9.21
C SER A 76 -7.51 -19.08 -8.20
N LYS A 77 -7.35 -19.44 -6.93
CA LYS A 77 -7.71 -18.58 -5.81
C LYS A 77 -6.49 -18.37 -4.95
N THR A 78 -6.09 -17.13 -4.80
CA THR A 78 -4.94 -16.76 -3.96
C THR A 78 -5.44 -16.00 -2.75
N TYR A 79 -5.10 -16.51 -1.57
CA TYR A 79 -5.39 -15.84 -0.30
C TYR A 79 -4.20 -15.00 0.11
N PHE A 80 -4.41 -13.70 0.25
CA PHE A 80 -3.41 -12.75 0.72
C PHE A 80 -3.70 -12.36 2.17
N LYS A 81 -2.65 -12.35 2.97
CA LYS A 81 -2.66 -11.83 4.33
C LYS A 81 -1.43 -10.97 4.55
N GLY A 82 -1.55 -9.91 5.32
CA GLY A 82 -0.40 -9.07 5.62
C GLY A 82 -0.77 -7.80 6.35
N THR A 83 0.08 -6.79 6.19
CA THR A 83 -0.08 -5.50 6.85
C THR A 83 0.17 -4.36 5.89
N VAL A 84 -0.56 -3.27 6.09
CA VAL A 84 -0.27 -1.99 5.45
C VAL A 84 0.35 -1.06 6.48
N ARG A 85 1.43 -0.39 6.09
CA ARG A 85 2.20 0.57 6.90
C ARG A 85 2.17 1.94 6.21
N HIS A 86 2.55 2.98 6.95
CA HIS A 86 2.58 4.35 6.44
C HIS A 86 1.19 4.88 6.05
N ILE A 87 0.15 4.46 6.76
CA ILE A 87 -1.21 5.00 6.61
C ILE A 87 -1.56 5.87 7.82
N ARG A 88 -2.33 6.95 7.63
CA ARG A 88 -2.84 7.78 8.74
C ARG A 88 -4.35 7.58 8.93
N ARG A 89 -5.04 7.18 7.88
CA ARG A 89 -6.48 6.94 7.83
C ARG A 89 -6.74 5.67 7.02
N ALA A 90 -7.84 4.99 7.29
CA ALA A 90 -8.22 3.78 6.53
C ALA A 90 -8.22 4.04 5.01
N ARG A 91 -8.70 5.21 4.57
CA ARG A 91 -8.75 5.63 3.14
C ARG A 91 -7.40 5.80 2.45
N ASP A 92 -6.30 5.82 3.20
CA ASP A 92 -4.96 5.90 2.62
C ASP A 92 -4.55 4.56 2.01
N VAL A 93 -5.26 3.47 2.34
CA VAL A 93 -5.13 2.15 1.68
C VAL A 93 -5.69 2.14 0.26
N THR A 94 -6.60 3.07 -0.08
CA THR A 94 -7.22 3.08 -1.40
C THR A 94 -6.23 3.64 -2.42
N GLY A 95 -5.93 2.90 -3.48
CA GLY A 95 -5.02 3.32 -4.53
C GLY A 95 -4.51 2.17 -5.38
N VAL A 96 -3.69 2.50 -6.38
CA VAL A 96 -2.95 1.52 -7.18
C VAL A 96 -1.64 1.22 -6.47
N TYR A 97 -1.39 -0.05 -6.24
CA TYR A 97 -0.17 -0.57 -5.64
C TYR A 97 0.73 -1.10 -6.75
N GLY A 98 1.85 -0.42 -6.96
CA GLY A 98 2.91 -0.85 -7.85
C GLY A 98 3.91 -1.72 -7.10
N ALA A 99 4.42 -2.76 -7.75
CA ALA A 99 5.54 -3.55 -7.26
C ALA A 99 6.84 -2.74 -7.41
N ALA A 100 7.06 -1.77 -6.51
CA ALA A 100 8.27 -0.95 -6.50
C ALA A 100 9.49 -1.70 -5.90
N GLY A 101 9.27 -2.85 -5.25
CA GLY A 101 10.33 -3.70 -4.72
C GLY A 101 9.96 -5.17 -4.95
N GLY A 102 10.88 -5.92 -5.55
CA GLY A 102 10.68 -7.30 -6.02
C GLY A 102 9.90 -8.17 -5.03
N GLY A 103 8.82 -8.78 -5.51
CA GLY A 103 8.18 -9.90 -4.84
C GLY A 103 8.90 -11.19 -5.20
N GLY A 104 9.20 -12.00 -4.19
CA GLY A 104 9.86 -13.30 -4.35
C GLY A 104 8.89 -14.45 -4.12
N ALA A 105 8.99 -15.50 -4.94
CA ALA A 105 8.33 -16.77 -4.66
C ALA A 105 9.20 -17.59 -3.68
N LEU A 106 8.68 -17.84 -2.47
CA LEU A 106 9.32 -18.69 -1.48
C LEU A 106 8.81 -20.14 -1.63
N GLY A 107 9.10 -20.76 -2.77
CA GLY A 107 8.72 -22.16 -3.08
C GLY A 107 7.38 -22.33 -3.82
N LYS A 108 6.82 -23.55 -3.78
CA LYS A 108 5.59 -23.92 -4.50
C LYS A 108 4.36 -23.20 -3.91
N GLY A 109 4.00 -22.04 -4.46
CA GLY A 109 2.73 -21.34 -4.21
C GLY A 109 2.70 -20.37 -3.03
N ALA A 110 3.82 -20.16 -2.35
CA ALA A 110 3.98 -19.09 -1.36
C ALA A 110 4.68 -17.90 -2.02
N GLN A 111 4.02 -16.74 -2.00
CA GLN A 111 4.55 -15.50 -2.59
C GLN A 111 4.61 -14.42 -1.51
N VAL A 112 5.74 -13.72 -1.40
CA VAL A 112 5.83 -12.50 -0.60
C VAL A 112 5.91 -11.33 -1.56
N ILE A 113 5.05 -10.34 -1.36
CA ILE A 113 4.96 -9.16 -2.21
C ILE A 113 4.96 -7.93 -1.32
N VAL A 114 5.86 -7.00 -1.63
CA VAL A 114 5.86 -5.67 -1.05
C VAL A 114 5.52 -4.68 -2.16
N MET A 115 4.45 -3.91 -1.96
CA MET A 115 4.02 -2.88 -2.91
C MET A 115 3.85 -1.57 -2.19
N THR A 116 3.94 -0.48 -2.95
CA THR A 116 3.70 0.86 -2.43
C THR A 116 2.70 1.56 -3.34
N ASN A 117 1.77 2.31 -2.74
CA ASN A 117 0.86 3.15 -3.51
C ASN A 117 1.36 4.59 -3.64
N ASP A 118 0.69 5.39 -4.45
CA ASP A 118 1.04 6.81 -4.69
C ASP A 118 0.98 7.68 -3.42
N LYS A 119 0.29 7.22 -2.37
CA LYS A 119 0.18 7.88 -1.08
C LYS A 119 1.32 7.50 -0.11
N GLY A 120 2.23 6.63 -0.53
CA GLY A 120 3.33 6.12 0.30
C GLY A 120 2.92 4.97 1.24
N ALA A 121 1.68 4.48 1.16
CA ALA A 121 1.25 3.33 1.94
C ALA A 121 1.97 2.08 1.43
N GLN A 122 2.70 1.43 2.32
CA GLN A 122 3.48 0.23 2.00
C GLN A 122 2.69 -1.00 2.42
N LEU A 123 2.46 -1.88 1.47
CA LEU A 123 1.66 -3.08 1.61
C LEU A 123 2.57 -4.30 1.54
N GLU A 124 2.69 -5.01 2.66
CA GLU A 124 3.45 -6.25 2.76
C GLU A 124 2.47 -7.41 2.86
N LEU A 125 2.52 -8.31 1.88
CA LEU A 125 1.60 -9.42 1.75
C LEU A 125 2.33 -10.74 1.63
N THR A 126 1.80 -11.75 2.30
CA THR A 126 2.08 -13.15 2.03
C THR A 126 0.85 -13.78 1.38
N GLY A 127 1.03 -14.28 0.16
CA GLY A 127 0.02 -15.01 -0.60
C GLY A 127 0.21 -16.52 -0.48
N ARG A 128 -0.88 -17.25 -0.31
CA ARG A 128 -0.93 -18.70 -0.54
C ARG A 128 -1.88 -18.97 -1.70
N GLN A 129 -1.33 -19.46 -2.80
CA GLN A 129 -2.10 -19.84 -3.97
C GLN A 129 -2.68 -21.24 -3.81
N VAL A 130 -3.95 -21.41 -4.19
CA VAL A 130 -4.62 -22.70 -4.34
C VAL A 130 -5.09 -22.84 -5.78
N GLY A 131 -4.59 -23.87 -6.47
CA GLY A 131 -4.85 -24.15 -7.89
C GLY A 131 -3.58 -24.11 -8.76
N LEU A 132 -3.57 -24.85 -9.87
CA LEU A 132 -2.52 -24.77 -10.89
C LEU A 132 -2.73 -23.52 -11.74
N GLN A 133 -1.89 -22.51 -11.56
CA GLN A 133 -1.78 -21.39 -12.50
C GLN A 133 -0.30 -21.00 -12.61
N VAL A 134 0.21 -21.02 -13.82
CA VAL A 134 1.53 -20.48 -14.18
C VAL A 134 1.31 -19.00 -14.48
N ASN A 135 1.96 -18.12 -13.72
CA ASN A 135 1.85 -16.67 -13.92
C ASN A 135 3.24 -16.08 -14.06
N ALA A 136 3.40 -15.21 -15.05
CA ALA A 136 4.47 -14.23 -15.11
C ALA A 136 3.96 -12.96 -14.38
N ASP A 137 4.69 -12.55 -13.35
CA ASP A 137 4.81 -11.23 -12.74
C ASP A 137 3.53 -10.41 -12.48
N LEU A 138 3.21 -10.20 -11.20
CA LEU A 138 2.23 -9.18 -10.79
C LEU A 138 2.83 -7.77 -10.98
N SER A 139 2.43 -7.07 -12.03
CA SER A 139 2.84 -5.66 -12.25
C SER A 139 2.10 -4.65 -11.38
N GLY A 140 0.96 -5.00 -10.79
CA GLY A 140 0.24 -4.11 -9.88
C GLY A 140 -1.17 -4.56 -9.51
N MET A 141 -1.73 -3.94 -8.48
CA MET A 141 -3.05 -4.23 -7.94
C MET A 141 -3.72 -2.94 -7.46
N SER A 142 -4.99 -2.73 -7.79
CA SER A 142 -5.79 -1.67 -7.20
C SER A 142 -6.53 -2.18 -5.97
N ILE A 143 -6.48 -1.41 -4.89
CA ILE A 143 -7.25 -1.67 -3.67
C ILE A 143 -8.17 -0.48 -3.46
N SER A 144 -9.41 -0.75 -3.10
CA SER A 144 -10.40 0.29 -2.81
C SER A 144 -11.26 -0.12 -1.63
N LEU A 145 -11.51 0.81 -0.71
CA LEU A 145 -12.55 0.65 0.30
C LEU A 145 -13.94 0.64 -0.35
N LYS A 146 -14.84 -0.19 0.19
CA LYS A 146 -16.27 -0.16 -0.14
C LYS A 146 -17.01 0.87 0.71
#